data_AF-A0A838VKY3-F1
#
_entry.id   AF-A0A838VKY3-F1
#
_cell.length_a   1.000
_cell.length_b   1.000
_cell.length_c   1.000
_cell.angle_alpha   90.00
_cell.angle_beta   90.00
_cell.angle_gamma   90.00
#
_symmetry.space_group_name_H-M   'P 1'
#
loop_
_entity.id
_entity.type
_entity.pdbx_description
1 polymer ?
#
loop_
_entity_poly.entity_id
_entity_poly.type
_entity_poly.pdbx_seq_one_letter_code
_entity_poly.pdbx_strand_id
1 'polypeptide(L)'
;MNAQNKPQAFQVNHAEGRAYWGVGILWIMLATAEDTNGEYSCIEQLIPRGAGPGPHIHEAADETFYIMEGEMTFFVDDKPIKGTAGSFVAIPRGTKHAFQIDSDTVRLLNTYVPAGFEYAIMATAVLAETRTLPPGPVSFPDQEEAVRALEKAVENYPAAKTTYLEGFAG
;
A
#
# COMPACT_ATOMS: atom_id res chain seq x y z
N MET A 1 -1.33 -21.94 -19.07
CA MET A 1 -1.51 -22.05 -17.62
C MET A 1 -0.74 -23.27 -17.16
N ASN A 2 0.45 -23.09 -16.60
CA ASN A 2 1.22 -24.21 -16.06
C ASN A 2 0.72 -24.47 -14.64
N ALA A 3 0.29 -25.70 -14.39
CA ALA A 3 0.03 -26.20 -13.05
C ALA A 3 1.36 -26.28 -12.28
N GLN A 4 1.78 -25.20 -11.63
CA GLN A 4 2.90 -25.23 -10.70
C GLN A 4 2.60 -24.29 -9.52
N ASN A 5 2.34 -24.94 -8.38
CA ASN A 5 2.13 -24.46 -7.01
C ASN A 5 0.81 -23.74 -6.69
N LYS A 6 -0.17 -24.54 -6.26
CA LYS A 6 -1.27 -24.04 -5.42
C LYS A 6 -0.67 -23.31 -4.20
N PRO A 7 -1.13 -22.08 -3.87
CA PRO A 7 -0.75 -21.41 -2.64
C PRO A 7 -0.90 -22.34 -1.42
N GLN A 8 0.14 -22.42 -0.59
CA GLN A 8 0.05 -23.13 0.68
C GLN A 8 -0.62 -22.24 1.72
N ALA A 9 -1.24 -22.85 2.74
CA ALA A 9 -1.69 -22.08 3.88
C ALA A 9 -0.47 -21.57 4.65
N PHE A 10 -0.47 -20.29 5.00
CA PHE A 10 0.59 -19.67 5.78
C PHE A 10 -0.03 -18.75 6.85
N GLN A 11 0.78 -18.38 7.82
CA GLN A 11 0.46 -17.37 8.82
C GLN A 11 1.68 -16.47 8.95
N VAL A 12 1.45 -15.16 8.89
CA VAL A 12 2.46 -14.13 9.15
C VAL A 12 1.87 -13.21 10.20
N ASN A 13 2.61 -12.93 11.27
CA ASN A 13 2.21 -11.90 12.22
C ASN A 13 2.97 -10.59 11.95
N HIS A 14 2.53 -9.53 12.62
CA HIS A 14 3.12 -8.20 12.58
C HIS A 14 4.65 -8.17 12.76
N ALA A 15 5.20 -9.02 13.63
CA ALA A 15 6.63 -9.03 13.92
C ALA A 15 7.44 -9.67 12.77
N GLU A 16 6.86 -10.67 12.10
CA GLU A 16 7.51 -11.49 11.07
C GLU A 16 7.45 -10.89 9.66
N GLY A 17 6.40 -10.13 9.35
CA GLY A 17 6.22 -9.53 8.03
C GLY A 17 7.41 -8.67 7.61
N ARG A 18 7.79 -8.77 6.33
CA ARG A 18 8.85 -7.92 5.76
C ARG A 18 8.39 -6.48 5.83
N ALA A 19 9.15 -5.66 6.53
CA ALA A 19 8.77 -4.28 6.80
C ALA A 19 9.63 -3.29 6.00
N TYR A 20 9.00 -2.21 5.55
CA TYR A 20 9.61 -1.18 4.74
C TYR A 20 9.24 0.21 5.25
N TRP A 21 10.17 1.16 5.16
CA TRP A 21 9.91 2.58 5.27
C TRP A 21 9.86 3.20 3.89
N GLY A 22 8.73 3.81 3.54
CA GLY A 22 8.48 4.45 2.25
C GLY A 22 7.53 5.62 2.43
N VAL A 23 7.85 6.79 1.87
CA VAL A 23 7.04 8.02 1.93
C VAL A 23 6.55 8.40 3.35
N GLY A 24 7.38 8.15 4.37
CA GLY A 24 7.05 8.42 5.78
C GLY A 24 6.13 7.38 6.44
N ILE A 25 5.75 6.33 5.72
CA ILE A 25 4.86 5.25 6.15
C ILE A 25 5.69 4.00 6.48
N LEU A 26 5.26 3.25 7.50
CA LEU A 26 5.72 1.88 7.73
C LEU A 26 4.76 0.92 7.03
N TRP A 27 5.31 0.08 6.15
CA TRP A 27 4.59 -0.94 5.37
C TRP A 27 5.06 -2.32 5.81
N ILE A 28 4.17 -3.18 6.28
CA ILE A 28 4.49 -4.54 6.70
C ILE A 28 3.74 -5.50 5.79
N MET A 29 4.49 -6.26 4.99
CA MET A 29 3.93 -7.21 4.04
C MET A 29 3.45 -8.46 4.80
N LEU A 30 2.14 -8.70 4.77
CA LEU A 30 1.51 -9.88 5.39
C LEU A 30 1.24 -10.97 4.36
N ALA A 31 0.90 -10.58 3.13
CA ALA A 31 0.76 -11.45 1.97
C ALA A 31 1.20 -10.72 0.69
N THR A 32 1.95 -11.39 -0.17
CA THR A 32 2.44 -10.87 -1.45
C THR A 32 1.96 -11.73 -2.62
N ALA A 33 2.15 -11.28 -3.85
CA ALA A 33 1.83 -12.06 -5.04
C ALA A 33 2.53 -13.45 -5.06
N GLU A 34 3.73 -13.57 -4.48
CA GLU A 34 4.43 -14.85 -4.35
C GLU A 34 3.65 -15.82 -3.46
N ASP A 35 3.10 -15.33 -2.34
CA ASP A 35 2.36 -16.13 -1.38
C ASP A 35 0.98 -16.54 -1.90
N THR A 36 0.34 -15.68 -2.69
CA THR A 36 -1.06 -15.83 -3.11
C THR A 36 -1.23 -16.24 -4.57
N ASN A 37 -0.15 -16.53 -5.28
CA ASN A 37 -0.17 -16.76 -6.73
C ASN A 37 -0.80 -15.57 -7.50
N GLY A 38 -0.48 -14.34 -7.08
CA GLY A 38 -0.95 -13.11 -7.71
C GLY A 38 -2.39 -12.69 -7.39
N GLU A 39 -3.15 -13.49 -6.64
CA GLU A 39 -4.58 -13.22 -6.42
C GLU A 39 -4.87 -11.99 -5.54
N TYR A 40 -4.05 -11.73 -4.51
CA TYR A 40 -4.18 -10.54 -3.66
C TYR A 40 -2.88 -10.25 -2.91
N SER A 41 -2.64 -9.01 -2.51
CA SER A 41 -1.64 -8.70 -1.48
C SER A 41 -2.32 -8.05 -0.30
N CYS A 42 -1.78 -8.28 0.91
CA CYS A 42 -2.29 -7.70 2.14
C CYS A 42 -1.13 -7.10 2.93
N ILE A 43 -1.27 -5.83 3.28
CA ILE A 43 -0.21 -5.00 3.84
C ILE A 43 -0.75 -4.30 5.08
N GLU A 44 -0.09 -4.47 6.22
CA GLU A 44 -0.35 -3.62 7.38
C GLU A 44 0.41 -2.30 7.21
N GLN A 45 -0.26 -1.19 7.47
CA GLN A 45 0.32 0.14 7.37
C GLN A 45 0.20 0.88 8.69
N LEU A 46 1.25 1.61 9.05
CA LEU A 46 1.21 2.66 10.07
C LEU A 46 1.56 3.99 9.38
N ILE A 47 0.58 4.90 9.36
CA ILE A 47 0.62 6.13 8.56
C ILE A 47 0.52 7.33 9.51
N PRO A 48 1.49 8.26 9.51
CA PRO A 48 1.39 9.49 10.29
C PRO A 48 0.49 10.53 9.61
N ARG A 49 0.03 11.51 10.39
CA ARG A 49 -0.59 12.72 9.87
C ARG A 49 0.31 13.37 8.80
N GLY A 50 -0.31 13.77 7.68
CA GLY A 50 0.38 14.43 6.57
C GLY A 50 1.13 13.49 5.62
N ALA A 51 1.11 12.17 5.87
CA ALA A 51 1.55 11.17 4.91
C ALA A 51 0.37 10.61 4.10
N GLY A 52 0.70 9.92 3.02
CA GLY A 52 -0.25 9.38 2.06
C GLY A 52 -0.12 10.07 0.70
N PRO A 53 -0.44 9.37 -0.39
CA PRO A 53 -0.39 9.97 -1.72
C PRO A 53 -1.52 11.02 -1.88
N GLY A 54 -1.28 11.99 -2.76
CA GLY A 54 -2.35 12.77 -3.35
C GLY A 54 -3.28 11.91 -4.23
N PRO A 55 -4.18 12.52 -5.02
CA PRO A 55 -5.15 11.77 -5.79
C PRO A 55 -4.49 10.88 -6.82
N HIS A 56 -4.99 9.67 -6.91
CA HIS A 56 -4.46 8.66 -7.81
C HIS A 56 -5.54 7.67 -8.22
N ILE A 57 -5.17 6.81 -9.18
CA ILE A 57 -6.00 5.75 -9.74
C ILE A 57 -5.15 4.49 -9.87
N HIS A 58 -5.68 3.39 -9.35
CA HIS A 58 -5.23 2.03 -9.66
C HIS A 58 -6.10 1.47 -10.78
N GLU A 59 -5.57 1.38 -12.01
CA GLU A 59 -6.35 0.91 -13.18
C GLU A 59 -6.58 -0.61 -13.16
N ALA A 60 -5.66 -1.35 -12.55
CA ALA A 60 -5.60 -2.80 -12.64
C ALA A 60 -5.98 -3.51 -11.33
N ALA A 61 -6.10 -2.80 -10.21
CA ALA A 61 -6.35 -3.39 -8.90
C ALA A 61 -7.47 -2.65 -8.15
N ASP A 62 -8.35 -3.44 -7.54
CA ASP A 62 -9.23 -2.94 -6.49
C ASP A 62 -8.40 -2.80 -5.22
N GLU A 63 -8.68 -1.78 -4.42
CA GLU A 63 -8.00 -1.50 -3.17
C GLU A 63 -9.00 -1.49 -2.02
N THR A 64 -8.65 -2.09 -0.89
CA THR A 64 -9.49 -2.07 0.31
C THR A 64 -8.69 -1.67 1.54
N PHE A 65 -9.38 -1.09 2.50
CA PHE A 65 -8.84 -0.62 3.77
C PHE A 65 -9.70 -1.15 4.90
N TYR A 66 -9.07 -1.76 5.90
CA TYR A 66 -9.70 -2.05 7.19
C TYR A 66 -8.94 -1.32 8.29
N ILE A 67 -9.57 -0.32 8.88
CA ILE A 67 -8.92 0.53 9.88
C ILE A 67 -8.93 -0.18 11.23
N MET A 68 -7.75 -0.37 11.80
CA MET A 68 -7.59 -0.98 13.12
C MET A 68 -7.51 0.07 14.22
N GLU A 69 -6.81 1.18 13.98
CA GLU A 69 -6.62 2.29 14.93
C GLU A 69 -6.59 3.64 14.21
N GLY A 70 -7.04 4.69 14.91
CA GLY A 70 -7.05 6.06 14.40
C GLY A 70 -8.26 6.41 13.53
N GLU A 71 -8.18 7.58 12.91
CA GLU A 71 -9.23 8.17 12.08
C GLU A 71 -8.62 8.78 10.82
N MET A 72 -9.31 8.62 9.68
CA MET A 72 -8.92 9.17 8.39
C MET A 72 -10.15 9.49 7.56
N THR A 73 -9.97 10.37 6.57
CA THR A 73 -10.99 10.68 5.58
C THR A 73 -10.48 10.26 4.21
N PHE A 74 -11.25 9.42 3.52
CA PHE A 74 -11.04 9.10 2.10
C PHE A 74 -11.78 10.12 1.24
N PHE A 75 -11.22 10.47 0.09
CA PHE A 75 -11.87 11.27 -0.92
C PHE A 75 -12.03 10.41 -2.17
N VAL A 76 -13.23 9.90 -2.42
CA VAL A 76 -13.53 8.97 -3.51
C VAL A 76 -14.43 9.68 -4.51
N ASP A 77 -13.95 9.89 -5.73
CA ASP A 77 -14.59 10.78 -6.72
C ASP A 77 -15.03 12.12 -6.09
N ASP A 78 -14.11 12.73 -5.33
CA ASP A 78 -14.26 13.99 -4.60
C ASP A 78 -15.31 13.98 -3.46
N LYS A 79 -15.84 12.82 -3.09
CA LYS A 79 -16.76 12.67 -1.96
C LYS A 79 -16.00 12.21 -0.71
N PRO A 80 -16.14 12.92 0.43
CA PRO A 80 -15.49 12.52 1.66
C PRO A 80 -16.21 11.31 2.28
N ILE A 81 -15.44 10.31 2.67
CA ILE A 81 -15.89 9.14 3.43
C ILE A 81 -15.02 9.05 4.68
N LYS A 82 -15.63 9.24 5.85
CA LYS A 82 -14.92 9.12 7.13
C LYS A 82 -14.71 7.65 7.49
N GLY A 83 -13.48 7.30 7.83
CA GLY A 83 -13.07 6.01 8.35
C GLY A 83 -12.54 6.14 9.77
N THR A 84 -13.02 5.28 10.66
CA THR A 84 -12.54 5.13 12.04
C THR A 84 -12.23 3.67 12.31
N ALA A 85 -11.59 3.34 13.43
CA ALA A 85 -11.34 1.94 13.82
C ALA A 85 -12.60 1.06 13.67
N GLY A 86 -12.44 -0.08 12.98
CA GLY A 86 -13.53 -1.00 12.61
C GLY A 86 -14.21 -0.69 11.26
N SER A 87 -13.85 0.41 10.59
CA SER A 87 -14.38 0.74 9.27
C SER A 87 -13.68 -0.07 8.18
N PHE A 88 -14.48 -0.58 7.23
CA PHE A 88 -14.02 -1.15 5.97
C PHE A 88 -14.37 -0.20 4.83
N VAL A 89 -13.41 0.12 3.98
CA VAL A 89 -13.59 0.95 2.78
C VAL A 89 -13.04 0.19 1.58
N ALA A 90 -13.82 0.09 0.51
CA ALA A 90 -13.39 -0.53 -0.74
C ALA A 90 -13.42 0.50 -1.86
N ILE A 91 -12.34 0.54 -2.63
CA ILE A 91 -12.12 1.40 -3.78
C ILE A 91 -11.95 0.51 -5.01
N PRO A 92 -12.98 0.41 -5.87
CA PRO A 92 -12.85 -0.34 -7.12
C PRO A 92 -11.77 0.26 -8.02
N ARG A 93 -11.09 -0.59 -8.80
CA ARG A 93 -10.15 -0.17 -9.83
C ARG A 93 -10.74 0.89 -10.77
N GLY A 94 -9.90 1.79 -11.26
CA GLY A 94 -10.30 2.91 -12.11
C GLY A 94 -10.99 4.06 -11.37
N THR A 95 -11.19 3.95 -10.05
CA THR A 95 -11.81 5.01 -9.25
C THR A 95 -10.74 5.99 -8.77
N LYS A 96 -10.98 7.30 -8.95
CA LYS A 96 -10.10 8.35 -8.41
C LYS A 96 -10.27 8.41 -6.90
N HIS A 97 -9.16 8.32 -6.18
CA HIS A 97 -9.18 8.42 -4.73
C HIS A 97 -7.92 9.07 -4.14
N ALA A 98 -8.08 9.59 -2.93
CA ALA A 98 -7.02 10.07 -2.04
C ALA A 98 -7.45 9.79 -0.59
N PHE A 99 -6.53 9.98 0.36
CA PHE A 99 -6.91 10.00 1.77
C PHE A 99 -6.10 11.04 2.56
N GLN A 100 -6.67 11.45 3.69
CA GLN A 100 -6.03 12.28 4.70
C GLN A 100 -6.14 11.60 6.05
N ILE A 101 -5.05 11.61 6.81
CA ILE A 101 -5.04 11.10 8.18
C ILE A 101 -5.52 12.20 9.14
N ASP A 102 -6.58 11.92 9.89
CA ASP A 102 -7.27 12.88 10.76
C ASP A 102 -6.83 12.78 12.23
N SER A 103 -6.29 11.65 12.66
CA SER A 103 -5.56 11.46 13.93
C SER A 103 -4.05 11.68 13.79
N ASP A 104 -3.27 11.49 14.86
CA ASP A 104 -1.80 11.60 14.78
C ASP A 104 -1.19 10.48 13.94
N THR A 105 -1.74 9.28 14.07
CA THR A 105 -1.42 8.11 13.25
C THR A 105 -2.68 7.30 12.98
N VAL A 106 -2.67 6.53 11.89
CA VAL A 106 -3.63 5.46 11.60
C VAL A 106 -2.90 4.15 11.38
N ARG A 107 -3.48 3.07 11.91
CA ARG A 107 -3.05 1.70 11.63
C ARG A 107 -4.15 0.95 10.92
N LEU A 108 -3.83 0.35 9.78
CA LEU A 108 -4.84 -0.31 8.93
C LEU A 108 -4.26 -1.52 8.20
N LEU A 109 -5.15 -2.39 7.72
CA LEU A 109 -4.86 -3.37 6.68
C LEU A 109 -5.28 -2.79 5.34
N ASN A 110 -4.38 -2.86 4.36
CA ASN A 110 -4.59 -2.43 3.00
C ASN A 110 -4.36 -3.61 2.06
N THR A 111 -5.34 -3.90 1.21
CA THR A 111 -5.33 -5.08 0.34
C THR A 111 -5.57 -4.68 -1.09
N TYR A 112 -4.75 -5.21 -2.01
CA TYR A 112 -4.89 -5.03 -3.45
C TYR A 112 -5.33 -6.32 -4.12
N VAL A 113 -6.26 -6.23 -5.08
CA VAL A 113 -6.79 -7.37 -5.83
C VAL A 113 -6.85 -7.04 -7.33
N PRO A 114 -6.06 -7.72 -8.19
CA PRO A 114 -5.02 -8.70 -7.88
C PRO A 114 -3.80 -8.07 -7.17
N ALA A 115 -2.89 -8.92 -6.70
CA ALA A 115 -1.62 -8.52 -6.10
C ALA A 115 -0.71 -7.79 -7.10
N GLY A 116 0.25 -7.01 -6.60
CA GLY A 116 1.30 -6.39 -7.41
C GLY A 116 1.79 -5.06 -6.89
N PHE A 117 0.92 -4.27 -6.25
CA PHE A 117 1.27 -2.95 -5.74
C PHE A 117 2.36 -2.96 -4.67
N GLU A 118 2.45 -4.04 -3.89
CA GLU A 118 3.53 -4.25 -2.92
C GLU A 118 4.93 -4.14 -3.56
N TYR A 119 5.09 -4.50 -4.84
CA TYR A 119 6.37 -4.37 -5.52
C TYR A 119 6.70 -2.94 -5.93
N ALA A 120 5.70 -2.08 -6.16
CA ALA A 120 5.93 -0.65 -6.34
C ALA A 120 6.42 0.00 -5.03
N ILE A 121 5.86 -0.43 -3.89
CA ILE A 121 6.35 -0.03 -2.57
C ILE A 121 7.79 -0.51 -2.38
N MET A 122 8.05 -1.81 -2.56
CA MET A 122 9.38 -2.39 -2.37
C MET A 122 10.45 -1.76 -3.27
N ALA A 123 10.09 -1.33 -4.49
CA ALA A 123 10.99 -0.67 -5.43
C ALA A 123 11.41 0.74 -4.98
N THR A 124 10.59 1.42 -4.19
CA THR A 124 10.77 2.83 -3.82
C THR A 124 11.05 3.04 -2.33
N ALA A 125 10.86 2.01 -1.52
CA ALA A 125 11.08 2.00 -0.08
C ALA A 125 12.41 1.33 0.29
N VAL A 126 12.77 1.41 1.56
CA VAL A 126 13.89 0.66 2.13
C VAL A 126 13.42 -0.25 3.26
N LEU A 127 14.20 -1.26 3.62
CA LEU A 127 13.89 -2.14 4.74
C LEU A 127 13.79 -1.34 6.05
N ALA A 128 12.73 -1.58 6.81
CA ALA A 128 12.54 -1.01 8.14
C ALA A 128 13.23 -1.88 9.20
N GLU A 129 14.10 -1.25 9.98
CA GLU A 129 14.82 -1.91 11.08
C GLU A 129 13.93 -2.17 12.30
N THR A 130 12.86 -1.38 12.45
CA THR A 130 11.90 -1.49 13.55
C THR A 130 10.47 -1.52 13.02
N ARG A 131 9.51 -1.80 13.90
CA ARG A 131 8.06 -1.77 13.59
C ARG A 131 7.40 -0.47 14.01
N THR A 132 8.14 0.62 13.90
CA THR A 132 7.66 1.98 14.15
C THR A 132 7.79 2.82 12.89
N LEU A 133 7.18 4.01 12.92
CA LEU A 133 7.47 5.04 11.94
C LEU A 133 8.98 5.32 11.87
N PRO A 134 9.50 5.75 10.71
CA PRO A 134 10.91 6.06 10.58
C PRO A 134 11.32 7.16 11.58
N PRO A 135 12.42 6.98 12.33
CA PRO A 135 12.81 7.91 13.40
C PRO A 135 13.35 9.26 12.88
N GLY A 136 13.48 9.40 11.56
CA GLY A 136 14.00 10.59 10.90
C GLY A 136 14.08 10.40 9.39
N PRO A 137 14.81 11.28 8.68
CA PRO A 137 15.05 11.12 7.25
C PRO A 137 15.71 9.77 6.95
N VAL A 138 15.15 9.06 5.98
CA VAL A 138 15.66 7.77 5.51
C VAL A 138 16.30 7.99 4.14
N SER A 139 17.46 7.37 3.90
CA SER A 139 18.06 7.37 2.57
C SER A 139 17.28 6.39 1.69
N PHE A 140 16.65 6.89 0.65
CA PHE A 140 15.92 6.08 -0.33
C PHE A 140 16.86 5.55 -1.42
N PRO A 141 16.43 4.54 -2.20
CA PRO A 141 17.18 4.08 -3.37
C PRO A 141 17.47 5.22 -4.35
N ASP A 142 18.50 5.04 -5.16
CA ASP A 142 18.76 5.95 -6.28
C ASP A 142 17.54 6.00 -7.22
N GLN A 143 17.24 7.18 -7.76
CA GLN A 143 16.04 7.36 -8.59
C GLN A 143 16.03 6.44 -9.80
N GLU A 144 17.17 6.23 -10.47
CA GLU A 144 17.20 5.36 -11.64
C GLU A 144 17.00 3.90 -11.26
N GLU A 145 17.54 3.48 -10.11
CA GLU A 145 17.34 2.13 -9.59
C GLU A 145 15.87 1.89 -9.24
N ALA A 146 15.24 2.83 -8.53
CA ALA A 146 13.83 2.78 -8.18
C ALA A 146 12.93 2.74 -9.43
N VAL A 147 13.23 3.55 -10.45
CA VAL A 147 12.49 3.54 -11.73
C VAL A 147 12.62 2.20 -12.44
N ARG A 148 13.84 1.65 -12.58
CA ARG A 148 14.06 0.34 -13.20
C ARG A 148 13.32 -0.78 -12.45
N ALA A 149 13.35 -0.75 -11.12
CA ALA A 149 12.65 -1.72 -10.30
C ALA A 149 11.12 -1.61 -10.43
N LEU A 150 10.59 -0.38 -10.47
CA LEU A 150 9.17 -0.11 -10.68
C LEU A 150 8.69 -0.54 -12.07
N GLU A 151 9.45 -0.23 -13.13
CA GLU A 151 9.14 -0.66 -14.50
C GLU A 151 9.04 -2.18 -14.58
N LYS A 152 10.01 -2.88 -13.98
CA LYS A 152 9.99 -4.35 -13.89
C LYS A 152 8.80 -4.86 -13.06
N ALA A 153 8.43 -4.17 -11.98
CA ALA A 153 7.25 -4.53 -11.19
C ALA A 153 5.97 -4.41 -12.03
N VAL A 154 5.81 -3.32 -12.79
CA VAL A 154 4.66 -3.08 -13.68
C VAL A 154 4.60 -4.10 -14.83
N GLU A 155 5.74 -4.49 -15.39
CA GLU A 155 5.81 -5.52 -16.44
C GLU A 155 5.32 -6.88 -15.94
N ASN A 156 5.74 -7.28 -14.73
CA ASN A 156 5.36 -8.57 -14.16
C ASN A 156 3.97 -8.56 -13.50
N TYR A 157 3.57 -7.42 -12.94
CA TYR A 157 2.34 -7.24 -12.19
C TYR A 157 1.68 -5.92 -12.62
N PRO A 158 0.70 -5.94 -13.55
CA PRO A 158 0.02 -4.72 -13.99
C PRO A 158 -0.63 -3.92 -12.86
N ALA A 159 -1.02 -4.58 -11.77
CA ALA A 159 -1.53 -3.97 -10.53
C ALA A 159 -0.52 -3.05 -9.82
N ALA A 160 0.79 -3.16 -10.10
CA ALA A 160 1.80 -2.25 -9.58
C ALA A 160 1.67 -0.83 -10.16
N LYS A 161 1.00 -0.66 -11.30
CA LYS A 161 0.86 0.63 -11.96
C LYS A 161 -0.14 1.52 -11.23
N THR A 162 0.30 2.75 -10.95
CA THR A 162 -0.54 3.81 -10.37
C THR A 162 -0.46 5.06 -11.21
N THR A 163 -1.60 5.68 -11.49
CA THR A 163 -1.69 6.98 -12.17
C THR A 163 -1.88 8.05 -11.10
N TYR A 164 -0.85 8.87 -10.86
CA TYR A 164 -0.97 10.01 -9.96
C TYR A 164 -1.55 11.22 -10.71
N LEU A 165 -2.47 11.93 -10.07
CA LEU A 165 -3.14 13.10 -10.62
C LEU A 165 -2.62 14.36 -9.94
N GLU A 166 -2.61 15.46 -10.69
CA GLU A 166 -2.35 16.76 -10.09
C GLU A 166 -3.53 17.20 -9.22
N GLY A 167 -3.22 17.71 -8.03
CA GLY A 167 -4.16 18.44 -7.18
C GLY A 167 -4.88 17.59 -6.13
N PHE A 168 -4.35 17.60 -4.91
CA PHE A 168 -5.14 17.80 -3.69
C PHE A 168 -4.26 18.57 -2.71
N ALA A 169 -4.61 19.84 -2.51
CA ALA A 169 -4.11 20.63 -1.39
C ALA A 169 -5.07 20.37 -0.24
N GLY A 170 -4.76 19.38 0.59
CA GLY A 170 -5.28 19.29 1.96
C GLY A 170 -4.42 20.17 2.85
#